data_AF-A0A7D9JQK4-F1
#
_entry.id   AF-A0A7D9JQK4-F1
#
_cell.length_a   1.000
_cell.length_b   1.000
_cell.length_c   1.000
_cell.angle_alpha   90.00
_cell.angle_beta   90.00
_cell.angle_gamma   90.00
#
_symmetry.space_group_name_H-M   'P 1'
#
loop_
_entity.id
_entity.type
_entity.pdbx_description
1 polymer ?
#
loop_
_entity_poly.entity_id
_entity_poly.type
_entity_poly.pdbx_seq_one_letter_code
_entity_poly.pdbx_strand_id
1 'polypeptide(L)'
;MVNLEEVKKLIEKELKPAKAKIAEYEKKIAEMDESYNFLSAKYDQLLKQLQSLNEKSNKLEKKTSVLQTDLNNVETVSEDLAQYLRRDCVEISGVNPSEGQSCNDIVVSLSEEMGIKIDDRDISTAHVLQHIIRTRIKKLL
;
A
#
# COMPACT_ATOMS: atom_id res chain seq x y z
N MET A 1 31.19 -79.54 30.67
CA MET A 1 29.88 -79.50 29.97
C MET A 1 29.08 -78.38 30.58
N VAL A 2 28.69 -77.39 29.79
CA VAL A 2 27.85 -76.28 30.28
C VAL A 2 26.46 -76.84 30.61
N ASN A 3 25.92 -76.49 31.78
CA ASN A 3 24.62 -76.97 32.25
C ASN A 3 23.49 -76.18 31.57
N LEU A 4 22.40 -76.85 31.18
CA LEU A 4 21.21 -76.24 30.58
C LEU A 4 20.65 -75.08 31.44
N GLU A 5 20.78 -75.18 32.76
CA GLU A 5 20.37 -74.15 33.72
C GLU A 5 21.19 -72.85 33.60
N GLU A 6 22.48 -72.97 33.27
CA GLU A 6 23.39 -71.81 33.09
C GLU A 6 23.05 -71.08 31.79
N VAL A 7 22.71 -71.81 30.73
CA VAL A 7 22.27 -71.25 29.45
C VAL A 7 20.95 -70.49 29.61
N LYS A 8 19.97 -71.04 30.33
CA LYS A 8 18.70 -70.35 30.63
C LYS A 8 18.91 -69.05 31.39
N LYS A 9 19.76 -69.05 32.43
CA LYS A 9 20.06 -67.84 33.20
C LYS A 9 20.74 -66.77 32.35
N LEU A 10 21.65 -67.17 31.45
CA LEU A 10 22.31 -66.23 30.55
C LEU A 10 21.30 -65.60 29.57
N ILE A 11 20.40 -66.41 29.01
CA ILE A 11 19.32 -65.94 28.14
C ILE A 11 18.41 -64.96 28.89
N GLU A 12 17.95 -65.29 30.10
CA GLU A 12 17.11 -64.38 30.88
C GLU A 12 17.81 -63.06 31.24
N LYS A 13 19.11 -63.13 31.51
CA LYS A 13 19.94 -61.96 31.81
C LYS A 13 19.98 -60.98 30.64
N GLU A 14 20.06 -61.47 29.41
CA GLU A 14 20.10 -60.62 28.19
C GLU A 14 18.69 -60.25 27.68
N LEU A 15 17.68 -61.10 27.90
CA LEU A 15 16.31 -60.87 27.42
C LEU A 15 15.60 -59.76 28.21
N LYS A 16 15.85 -59.64 29.52
CA LYS A 16 15.30 -58.59 30.38
C LYS A 16 15.65 -57.17 29.90
N PRO A 17 16.93 -56.81 29.70
CA PRO A 17 17.30 -55.48 29.23
C PRO A 17 16.82 -55.21 27.81
N ALA A 18 16.75 -56.23 26.94
CA ALA A 18 16.17 -56.09 25.61
C ALA A 18 14.68 -55.72 25.67
N LYS A 19 13.87 -56.41 26.49
CA LYS A 19 12.45 -56.07 26.71
C LYS A 19 12.27 -54.66 27.28
N ALA A 20 13.12 -54.25 28.22
CA ALA A 20 13.06 -52.91 28.79
C ALA A 20 13.33 -51.81 27.74
N LYS A 21 14.32 -52.00 26.85
CA LYS A 21 14.60 -51.07 25.75
C LYS A 21 13.47 -51.01 24.73
N ILE A 22 12.83 -52.14 24.42
CA ILE A 22 11.67 -52.17 23.52
C ILE A 22 10.54 -51.32 24.10
N ALA A 23 10.20 -51.49 25.38
CA ALA A 23 9.18 -50.68 26.04
C ALA A 23 9.55 -49.18 26.09
N GLU A 24 10.83 -48.85 26.27
CA GLU A 24 11.31 -47.46 26.20
C GLU A 24 11.13 -46.86 24.79
N TYR A 25 11.43 -47.63 23.74
CA TYR A 25 11.24 -47.20 22.36
C TYR A 25 9.77 -47.07 21.99
N GLU A 26 8.89 -47.98 22.44
CA GLU A 26 7.44 -47.85 22.27
C GLU A 26 6.94 -46.53 22.87
N LYS A 27 7.43 -46.16 24.05
CA LYS A 27 7.08 -44.88 24.69
C LYS A 27 7.56 -43.68 23.86
N LYS A 28 8.81 -43.70 23.38
CA LYS A 28 9.36 -42.62 22.54
C LYS A 28 8.62 -42.48 21.21
N ILE A 29 8.18 -43.59 20.62
CA ILE A 29 7.38 -43.57 19.39
C ILE A 29 6.02 -42.92 19.66
N ALA A 30 5.36 -43.24 20.78
CA ALA A 30 4.10 -42.61 21.14
C ALA A 30 4.24 -41.09 21.35
N GLU A 31 5.28 -40.64 22.06
CA GLU A 31 5.59 -39.20 22.25
C GLU A 31 5.89 -38.49 20.91
N MET A 32 6.52 -39.22 19.98
CA MET A 32 6.81 -38.71 18.63
C MET A 32 5.56 -38.59 17.78
N ASP A 33 4.64 -39.56 17.85
CA ASP A 33 3.34 -39.49 17.15
C ASP A 33 2.50 -38.31 17.65
N GLU A 34 2.48 -38.06 18.96
CA GLU A 34 1.81 -36.88 19.54
C GLU A 34 2.40 -35.57 18.98
N SER A 35 3.72 -35.48 18.94
CA SER A 35 4.44 -34.33 18.41
C SER A 35 4.18 -34.13 16.92
N TYR A 36 4.17 -35.21 16.14
CA TYR A 36 3.87 -35.19 14.70
C TYR A 36 2.44 -34.71 14.44
N ASN A 37 1.46 -35.24 15.17
CA ASN A 37 0.07 -34.84 15.04
C ASN A 37 -0.15 -33.36 15.40
N PHE A 38 0.50 -32.88 16.47
CA PHE A 38 0.48 -31.47 16.82
C PHE A 38 1.07 -30.59 15.71
N LEU A 39 2.23 -30.98 15.18
CA LEU A 39 2.89 -30.23 14.11
C LEU A 39 2.07 -30.22 12.82
N SER A 40 1.49 -31.35 12.44
CA SER A 40 0.62 -31.46 11.27
C SER A 40 -0.60 -30.54 11.40
N ALA A 41 -1.24 -30.49 12.57
CA ALA A 41 -2.36 -29.58 12.81
C ALA A 41 -1.95 -28.10 12.73
N LYS A 42 -0.76 -27.75 13.24
CA LYS A 42 -0.22 -26.39 13.12
C LYS A 42 0.11 -26.02 11.68
N TYR A 43 0.61 -26.97 10.89
CA TYR A 43 0.90 -26.78 9.48
C TYR A 43 -0.39 -26.49 8.69
N ASP A 44 -1.45 -27.27 8.90
CA ASP A 44 -2.75 -27.04 8.26
C ASP A 44 -3.34 -25.67 8.62
N GLN A 45 -3.20 -25.26 9.88
CA GLN A 45 -3.63 -23.94 10.32
C GLN A 45 -2.85 -22.83 9.58
N LEU A 46 -1.52 -22.98 9.47
CA LEU A 46 -0.68 -22.02 8.75
C LEU A 46 -1.07 -21.93 7.28
N LEU A 47 -1.35 -23.06 6.64
CA LEU A 47 -1.75 -23.12 5.23
C LEU A 47 -3.09 -22.39 5.00
N LYS A 48 -4.07 -22.56 5.89
CA LYS A 48 -5.33 -21.81 5.85
C LYS A 48 -5.13 -20.30 6.06
N GLN A 49 -4.26 -19.93 7.00
CA GLN A 49 -3.95 -18.52 7.24
C GLN A 49 -3.28 -17.87 6.02
N LEU A 50 -2.36 -18.58 5.37
CA LEU A 50 -1.66 -18.12 4.17
C LEU A 50 -2.64 -17.92 3.00
N GLN A 51 -3.55 -18.88 2.77
CA GLN A 51 -4.60 -18.74 1.76
C GLN A 51 -5.49 -17.51 2.03
N SER A 52 -5.96 -17.35 3.27
CA SER A 52 -6.79 -16.20 3.67
C SER A 52 -6.06 -14.87 3.48
N LEU A 53 -4.77 -14.82 3.83
CA LEU A 53 -3.95 -13.62 3.67
C LEU A 53 -3.75 -13.28 2.19
N ASN A 54 -3.48 -14.28 1.35
CA ASN A 54 -3.33 -14.11 -0.08
C ASN A 54 -4.60 -13.56 -0.73
N GLU A 55 -5.78 -14.09 -0.36
CA GLU A 55 -7.06 -13.56 -0.81
C GLU A 55 -7.29 -12.10 -0.39
N LYS A 56 -6.93 -11.76 0.85
CA LYS A 56 -7.02 -10.37 1.35
C LYS A 56 -6.08 -9.44 0.60
N SER A 57 -4.84 -9.88 0.33
CA SER A 57 -3.85 -9.11 -0.45
C SER A 57 -4.39 -8.81 -1.85
N ASN A 58 -4.87 -9.83 -2.55
CA ASN A 58 -5.45 -9.67 -3.90
C ASN A 58 -6.67 -8.74 -3.91
N LYS A 59 -7.54 -8.83 -2.90
CA LYS A 59 -8.69 -7.90 -2.77
C LYS A 59 -8.23 -6.47 -2.54
N LEU A 60 -7.17 -6.27 -1.74
CA LEU A 60 -6.64 -4.96 -1.43
C LEU A 60 -5.97 -4.33 -2.65
N GLU A 61 -5.15 -5.08 -3.38
CA GLU A 61 -4.53 -4.65 -4.64
C GLU A 61 -5.56 -4.19 -5.67
N LYS A 62 -6.65 -4.96 -5.86
CA LYS A 62 -7.75 -4.57 -6.74
C LYS A 62 -8.40 -3.26 -6.31
N LYS A 63 -8.69 -3.10 -5.02
CA LYS A 63 -9.27 -1.85 -4.50
C LYS A 63 -8.35 -0.65 -4.70
N THR A 64 -7.05 -0.82 -4.44
CA THR A 64 -6.05 0.23 -4.65
C THR A 64 -5.96 0.63 -6.12
N SER A 65 -5.99 -0.34 -7.05
CA SER A 65 -6.01 -0.05 -8.48
C SER A 65 -7.25 0.75 -8.89
N VAL A 66 -8.43 0.37 -8.42
CA VAL A 66 -9.68 1.10 -8.71
C VAL A 66 -9.63 2.51 -8.14
N LEU A 67 -9.22 2.67 -6.88
CA LEU A 67 -9.09 3.99 -6.25
C LEU A 67 -8.09 4.89 -6.99
N GLN A 68 -6.99 4.34 -7.50
CA GLN A 68 -6.03 5.11 -8.29
C GLN A 68 -6.64 5.58 -9.61
N THR A 69 -7.42 4.74 -10.28
CA THR A 69 -8.15 5.11 -11.50
C THR A 69 -9.20 6.19 -11.21
N ASP A 70 -9.99 6.02 -10.15
CA ASP A 70 -11.01 6.99 -9.74
C ASP A 70 -10.38 8.34 -9.39
N LEU A 71 -9.25 8.34 -8.67
CA LEU A 71 -8.51 9.56 -8.34
C LEU A 71 -8.05 10.30 -9.60
N ASN A 72 -7.44 9.58 -10.55
CA ASN A 72 -7.00 10.18 -11.82
C ASN A 72 -8.18 10.74 -12.63
N ASN A 73 -9.33 10.05 -12.62
CA ASN A 73 -10.54 10.52 -13.27
C ASN A 73 -11.07 11.81 -12.62
N VAL A 74 -11.10 11.86 -11.29
CA VAL A 74 -11.53 13.05 -10.54
C VAL A 74 -10.56 14.22 -10.80
N GLU A 75 -9.25 13.98 -10.82
CA GLU A 75 -8.27 15.00 -11.18
C GLU A 75 -8.50 15.55 -12.59
N THR A 76 -8.77 14.67 -13.55
CA THR A 76 -9.05 15.07 -14.93
C THR A 76 -10.32 15.92 -15.03
N VAL A 77 -11.43 15.46 -14.44
CA VAL A 77 -12.70 16.21 -14.43
C VAL A 77 -12.56 17.54 -13.69
N SER A 78 -11.80 17.56 -12.59
CA SER A 78 -11.52 18.78 -11.85
C SER A 78 -10.74 19.79 -12.70
N GLU A 79 -9.74 19.34 -13.45
CA GLU A 79 -8.96 20.22 -14.32
C GLU A 79 -9.80 20.72 -15.51
N ASP A 80 -10.59 19.85 -16.14
CA ASP A 80 -11.51 20.23 -17.22
C ASP A 80 -12.52 21.28 -16.75
N LEU A 81 -13.10 21.10 -15.56
CA LEU A 81 -14.01 22.09 -14.97
C LEU A 81 -13.28 23.40 -14.66
N ALA A 82 -12.06 23.33 -14.12
CA ALA A 82 -11.27 24.52 -13.83
C ALA A 82 -10.91 25.29 -15.10
N GLN A 83 -10.62 24.60 -16.21
CA GLN A 83 -10.41 25.21 -17.52
C GLN A 83 -11.69 25.84 -18.06
N TYR A 84 -12.84 25.16 -17.94
CA TYR A 84 -14.13 25.69 -18.36
C TYR A 84 -14.47 26.99 -17.63
N LEU A 85 -14.21 27.07 -16.33
CA LEU A 85 -14.41 28.28 -15.53
C LEU A 85 -13.47 29.43 -15.93
N ARG A 86 -12.29 29.12 -16.48
CA ARG A 86 -11.32 30.11 -16.97
C ARG A 86 -11.48 30.45 -18.46
N ARG A 87 -12.49 29.91 -19.15
CA ARG A 87 -12.69 30.12 -20.60
C ARG A 87 -12.74 31.60 -20.99
N ASP A 88 -13.37 32.41 -20.14
CA ASP A 88 -13.59 33.83 -20.38
C ASP A 88 -12.62 34.70 -19.54
N CYS A 89 -11.55 34.10 -19.00
CA CYS A 89 -10.52 34.79 -18.22
C CYS A 89 -9.23 34.97 -19.04
N VAL A 90 -8.53 36.08 -18.82
CA VAL A 90 -7.21 36.36 -19.43
C VAL A 90 -6.19 36.57 -18.33
N GLU A 91 -5.06 35.86 -18.41
CA GLU A 91 -3.90 36.11 -17.56
C GLU A 91 -2.92 37.05 -18.27
N ILE A 92 -2.58 38.16 -17.62
CA ILE A 92 -1.59 39.11 -18.11
C ILE A 92 -0.33 38.96 -17.24
N SER A 93 0.76 38.48 -17.85
CA SER A 93 2.05 38.28 -17.19
C SER A 93 3.08 39.33 -17.64
N GLY A 94 4.16 39.50 -16.87
CA GLY A 94 5.26 40.41 -17.22
C GLY A 94 5.02 41.89 -16.87
N VAL A 95 3.93 42.17 -16.14
CA VAL A 95 3.63 43.52 -15.62
C VAL A 95 4.31 43.69 -14.27
N ASN A 96 5.16 44.71 -14.14
CA ASN A 96 5.74 45.06 -12.85
C ASN A 96 4.70 45.80 -11.99
N PRO A 97 4.66 45.57 -10.67
CA PRO A 97 3.78 46.32 -9.78
C PRO A 97 4.14 47.81 -9.85
N SER A 98 3.18 48.66 -10.27
CA SER A 98 3.34 50.12 -10.26
C SER A 98 2.50 50.71 -9.13
N GLU A 99 3.09 51.62 -8.36
CA GLU A 99 2.36 52.37 -7.33
C GLU A 99 1.44 53.37 -8.04
N GLY A 100 0.17 53.01 -8.22
CA GLY A 100 -0.86 53.93 -8.70
C GLY A 100 -1.70 53.45 -9.88
N GLN A 101 -1.35 52.36 -10.56
CA GLN A 101 -2.26 51.74 -11.55
C GLN A 101 -3.01 50.57 -10.94
N SER A 102 -4.32 50.56 -11.13
CA SER A 102 -5.16 49.40 -10.84
C SER A 102 -4.99 48.32 -11.92
N CYS A 103 -5.45 47.10 -11.63
CA CYS A 103 -5.49 46.03 -12.64
C CYS A 103 -6.39 46.39 -13.83
N ASN A 104 -7.47 47.16 -13.60
CA ASN A 104 -8.35 47.65 -14.66
C ASN A 104 -7.62 48.62 -15.60
N ASP A 105 -6.87 49.57 -15.04
CA ASP A 105 -6.10 50.54 -15.85
C ASP A 105 -5.11 49.83 -16.78
N ILE A 106 -4.48 48.75 -16.28
CA ILE A 106 -3.56 47.91 -17.07
C ILE A 106 -4.30 47.23 -18.22
N VAL A 107 -5.48 46.65 -17.97
CA VAL A 107 -6.29 45.98 -19.00
C VAL A 107 -6.73 46.97 -20.08
N VAL A 108 -7.24 48.14 -19.69
CA VAL A 108 -7.69 49.18 -20.64
C VAL A 108 -6.51 49.69 -21.47
N SER A 109 -5.40 50.07 -20.83
CA SER A 109 -4.20 50.57 -21.53
C SER A 109 -3.65 49.55 -22.53
N LEU A 110 -3.60 48.27 -22.13
CA LEU A 110 -3.15 47.19 -23.02
C LEU A 110 -4.12 46.96 -24.18
N SER A 111 -5.43 47.04 -23.93
CA SER A 111 -6.44 46.85 -24.96
C SER A 111 -6.37 47.93 -26.04
N GLU A 112 -6.13 49.19 -25.65
CA GLU A 112 -5.94 50.32 -26.58
C GLU A 112 -4.72 50.10 -27.48
N GLU A 113 -3.59 49.66 -26.90
CA GLU A 113 -2.37 49.33 -27.65
C GLU A 113 -2.59 48.18 -28.64
N MET A 114 -3.45 47.21 -28.27
CA MET A 114 -3.85 46.10 -29.14
C MET A 114 -4.93 46.49 -30.17
N GLY A 115 -5.45 47.73 -30.14
CA GLY A 115 -6.51 48.19 -31.03
C GLY A 115 -7.90 47.62 -30.69
N ILE A 116 -8.09 47.13 -29.47
CA ILE A 116 -9.35 46.56 -28.96
C ILE A 116 -10.02 47.60 -28.05
N LYS A 117 -11.30 47.86 -28.27
CA LYS A 117 -12.07 48.76 -27.40
C LYS A 117 -12.67 47.99 -26.24
N ILE A 118 -12.09 48.13 -25.05
CA ILE A 118 -12.59 47.57 -23.79
C ILE A 118 -12.79 48.73 -22.83
N ASP A 119 -13.93 48.76 -22.13
CA ASP A 119 -14.19 49.70 -21.04
C ASP A 119 -14.31 48.99 -19.68
N ASP A 120 -14.36 49.76 -18.59
CA ASP A 120 -14.45 49.20 -17.23
C ASP A 120 -15.69 48.33 -17.00
N ARG A 121 -16.76 48.50 -17.80
CA ARG A 121 -18.01 47.74 -17.66
C ARG A 121 -17.89 46.36 -18.29
N ASP A 122 -16.95 46.20 -19.22
CA ASP A 122 -16.60 44.92 -19.84
C ASP A 122 -15.74 44.05 -18.91
N ILE A 123 -15.15 44.62 -17.84
CA ILE A 123 -14.28 43.93 -16.89
C ILE A 123 -15.09 43.48 -15.67
N SER A 124 -15.34 42.18 -15.54
CA SER A 124 -16.07 41.65 -14.37
C SER A 124 -15.24 41.67 -13.08
N THR A 125 -13.96 41.26 -13.13
CA THR A 125 -13.05 41.22 -11.97
C THR A 125 -11.61 41.22 -12.46
N ALA A 126 -10.77 42.08 -11.90
CA ALA A 126 -9.34 42.10 -12.17
C ALA A 126 -8.57 42.11 -10.84
N HIS A 127 -7.58 41.23 -10.70
CA HIS A 127 -6.76 41.12 -9.50
C HIS A 127 -5.41 40.49 -9.82
N VAL A 128 -4.43 40.73 -8.95
CA VAL A 128 -3.11 40.10 -9.04
C VAL A 128 -3.20 38.65 -8.58
N LEU A 129 -2.66 37.72 -9.38
CA LEU A 129 -2.56 36.32 -8.99
C LEU A 129 -1.46 36.14 -7.93
N GLN A 130 -1.82 35.57 -6.78
CA GLN A 130 -0.85 35.17 -5.77
C GLN A 130 -0.14 33.89 -6.23
N HIS A 131 1.15 33.98 -6.54
CA HIS A 131 1.93 32.79 -6.86
C HIS A 131 2.22 32.01 -5.57
N ILE A 132 1.39 31.02 -5.26
CA ILE A 132 1.69 30.06 -4.19
C ILE A 132 2.91 29.25 -4.64
N ILE A 133 4.05 29.44 -3.98
CA ILE A 133 5.22 28.57 -4.15
C ILE A 133 4.80 27.17 -3.68
N ARG A 134 4.49 26.27 -4.62
CA ARG A 134 4.26 24.86 -4.31
C ARG A 134 5.59 24.24 -3.90
N THR A 135 5.89 24.24 -2.60
CA THR A 135 6.97 23.44 -2.04
C THR A 135 6.65 21.97 -2.33
N ARG A 136 7.30 21.38 -3.34
CA ARG A 136 7.26 19.93 -3.58
C ARG A 136 7.74 19.25 -2.30
N ILE A 137 6.83 18.67 -1.53
CA ILE A 137 7.18 17.69 -0.50
C ILE A 137 7.76 16.51 -1.27
N LYS A 138 9.10 16.43 -1.34
CA LYS A 138 9.78 15.22 -1.78
C LYS A 138 9.37 14.12 -0.79
N LYS A 139 8.56 13.16 -1.26
CA LYS A 139 8.40 11.88 -0.56
C LYS A 139 9.79 11.25 -0.46
N LEU A 140 10.36 11.26 0.74
CA LEU A 140 11.45 10.36 1.11
C LEU A 140 10.83 8.97 1.27
N LEU A 141 11.11 8.10 0.29
CA LEU A 141 11.18 6.66 0.49
C LEU A 141 12.64 6.32 0.80
#